data_AF-A0A7S4BQJ9-F1
#
_entry.id   AF-A0A7S4BQJ9-F1
#
_cell.length_a   1.000
_cell.length_b   1.000
_cell.length_c   1.000
_cell.angle_alpha   90.00
_cell.angle_beta   90.00
_cell.angle_gamma   90.00
#
_symmetry.space_group_name_H-M   'P 1'
#
loop_
_entity.id
_entity.type
_entity.pdbx_description
1 polymer ?
#
loop_
_entity_poly.entity_id
_entity_poly.type
_entity_poly.pdbx_seq_one_letter_code
_entity_poly.pdbx_strand_id
1 'polypeptide(L)'
;VCCTGSRIRCAIAELLRQPSTEILISLSTRSANLGPCTRRALSYVNASKQQALARKPRPSRQLSTLIPREKRAAKRQQRATEAETDDLDEFTGLHAANNNQGTEVYEWMGRAMRQSKFCLVPPGDTCVTSRLYSAISAGCIPIVLCDMLHGAFELQANYSSFWVKVPSNSFIHDPLSLLNLLREMPSAELEARFRQMVRRAPDVLFDETRARTDERRARSDETRARPDETHARPDKTRSRAGTNFLLEASRCKQALDERHARSKAFPKQRG
;
A
#
# COMPACT_ATOMS: atom_id res chain seq x y z
N VAL A 1 2.56 7.60 -10.56
CA VAL A 1 1.74 8.18 -11.64
C VAL A 1 2.16 7.53 -12.92
N CYS A 2 1.24 6.93 -13.70
CA CYS A 2 1.57 6.27 -14.97
C CYS A 2 1.44 7.27 -16.15
N CYS A 3 1.27 6.78 -17.38
CA CYS A 3 1.30 7.58 -18.61
C CYS A 3 0.11 8.55 -18.73
N THR A 4 -1.08 8.12 -18.33
CA THR A 4 -2.33 8.92 -18.38
C THR A 4 -2.34 10.09 -17.39
N GLY A 5 -1.55 10.01 -16.30
CA GLY A 5 -1.47 11.04 -15.28
C GLY A 5 -0.34 12.05 -15.46
N SER A 6 0.20 12.25 -16.68
CA SER A 6 1.36 13.12 -16.92
C SER A 6 1.19 14.53 -16.34
N ARG A 7 0.01 15.16 -16.51
CA ARG A 7 -0.32 16.49 -15.96
C ARG A 7 -0.27 16.51 -14.43
N ILE A 8 -0.86 15.50 -13.77
CA ILE A 8 -0.80 15.35 -12.31
C ILE A 8 0.64 15.17 -11.84
N ARG A 9 1.44 14.36 -12.55
CA ARG A 9 2.87 14.19 -12.24
C ARG A 9 3.63 15.51 -12.29
N CYS A 10 3.36 16.34 -13.29
CA CYS A 10 3.96 17.66 -13.41
C CYS A 10 3.51 18.61 -12.30
N ALA A 11 2.23 18.59 -11.92
CA ALA A 11 1.68 19.39 -10.83
C ALA A 11 2.26 18.99 -9.46
N ILE A 12 2.48 17.69 -9.21
CA ILE A 12 3.18 17.21 -8.01
C ILE A 12 4.58 17.82 -7.88
N ALA A 13 5.29 18.02 -8.99
CA ALA A 13 6.61 18.65 -8.96
C ALA A 13 6.55 20.08 -8.42
N GLU A 14 5.46 20.82 -8.65
CA GLU A 14 5.30 22.19 -8.13
C GLU A 14 5.17 22.23 -6.61
N LEU A 15 4.62 21.18 -5.99
CA LEU A 15 4.56 21.07 -4.52
C LEU A 15 5.97 21.11 -3.91
N LEU A 16 6.96 20.55 -4.61
CA LEU A 16 8.35 20.47 -4.17
C LEU A 16 9.11 21.77 -4.35
N ARG A 17 8.53 22.76 -5.02
CA ARG A 17 9.13 24.09 -5.15
C ARG A 17 9.13 24.82 -3.81
N GLN A 18 8.23 24.46 -2.90
CA GLN A 18 8.22 25.05 -1.56
C GLN A 18 9.36 24.45 -0.72
N PRO A 19 10.24 25.28 -0.13
CA PRO A 19 11.29 24.82 0.77
C PRO A 19 10.66 24.43 2.11
N SER A 20 9.91 23.33 2.13
CA SER A 20 9.26 22.80 3.34
C SER A 20 9.79 21.41 3.65
N THR A 21 10.26 21.22 4.88
CA THR A 21 10.64 19.94 5.48
C THR A 21 9.46 18.98 5.68
N GLU A 22 8.27 19.38 5.25
CA GLU A 22 7.00 18.70 5.48
C GLU A 22 6.64 17.71 4.37
N ILE A 23 7.35 17.74 3.23
CA ILE A 23 7.02 16.92 2.06
C ILE A 23 8.12 15.88 1.84
N LEU A 24 7.78 14.63 2.15
CA LEU A 24 8.66 13.48 1.90
C LEU A 24 8.26 12.83 0.58
N ILE A 25 9.24 12.59 -0.30
CA ILE A 25 9.02 11.92 -1.57
C ILE A 25 10.01 10.78 -1.73
N SER A 26 9.49 9.61 -2.10
CA SER A 26 10.29 8.53 -2.65
C SER A 26 10.26 8.55 -4.18
N LEU A 27 11.43 8.67 -4.79
CA LEU A 27 11.61 8.55 -6.23
C LEU A 27 12.44 7.29 -6.52
N SER A 28 11.84 6.34 -7.25
CA SER A 28 12.63 5.28 -7.88
C SER A 28 13.29 5.84 -9.14
N THR A 29 14.58 6.15 -9.04
CA THR A 29 15.38 6.74 -10.13
C THR A 29 16.06 5.68 -11.01
N ARG A 30 15.53 4.46 -11.09
CA ARG A 30 16.13 3.36 -11.86
C ARG A 30 16.05 3.51 -13.39
N SER A 31 15.65 4.67 -13.92
CA SER A 31 15.47 4.87 -15.37
C SER A 31 16.47 5.88 -15.92
N ALA A 32 17.24 5.48 -16.93
CA ALA A 32 18.12 6.36 -17.70
C ALA A 32 17.33 7.44 -18.48
N ASN A 33 16.02 7.25 -18.70
CA ASN A 33 15.17 8.14 -19.48
C ASN A 33 14.07 8.78 -18.62
N LEU A 34 14.47 9.75 -17.79
CA LEU A 34 13.54 10.52 -16.97
C LEU A 34 12.79 11.55 -17.83
N GLY A 35 11.45 11.50 -17.80
CA GLY A 35 10.60 12.51 -18.42
C GLY A 35 10.83 13.93 -17.85
N PRO A 36 10.44 14.99 -18.58
CA PRO A 36 10.75 16.38 -18.22
C PRO A 36 10.21 16.77 -16.83
N CYS A 37 9.00 16.34 -16.49
CA CYS A 37 8.41 16.64 -15.19
C CYS A 37 9.11 15.92 -14.02
N THR A 38 9.58 14.70 -14.22
CA THR A 38 10.37 13.99 -13.20
C THR A 38 11.74 14.66 -13.01
N ARG A 39 12.40 15.08 -14.10
CA ARG A 39 13.65 15.86 -14.03
C ARG A 39 13.47 17.17 -13.27
N ARG A 40 12.37 17.88 -13.55
CA ARG A 40 12.02 19.10 -12.83
C ARG A 40 11.81 18.85 -11.34
N ALA A 41 11.03 17.83 -10.96
CA ALA A 41 10.85 17.44 -9.56
C ALA A 41 12.19 17.16 -8.86
N LEU A 42 13.07 16.39 -9.51
CA LEU A 42 14.41 16.10 -8.99
C LEU A 42 15.26 17.35 -8.80
N SER A 43 15.18 18.33 -9.72
CA SER A 43 15.90 19.60 -9.57
C SER A 43 15.47 20.37 -8.33
N TYR A 44 14.17 20.38 -8.00
CA TYR A 44 13.67 21.01 -6.78
C TYR A 44 14.13 20.29 -5.52
N VAL A 45 14.03 18.96 -5.49
CA VAL A 45 14.50 18.16 -4.34
C VAL A 45 16.00 18.34 -4.12
N ASN A 46 16.80 18.33 -5.18
CA ASN A 46 18.25 18.55 -5.08
C ASN A 46 18.58 19.97 -4.59
N ALA A 47 17.85 20.98 -5.06
CA ALA A 47 18.01 22.36 -4.58
C ALA A 47 17.68 22.47 -3.09
N SER A 48 16.58 21.86 -2.63
CA SER A 48 16.22 21.81 -1.21
C SER A 48 17.26 21.07 -0.37
N LYS A 49 17.83 19.96 -0.88
CA LYS A 49 18.95 19.23 -0.23
C LYS A 49 20.17 20.12 -0.04
N GLN A 50 20.57 20.86 -1.08
CA GLN A 50 21.71 21.79 -1.00
C GLN A 50 21.47 22.91 0.00
N GLN A 51 20.27 23.47 0.05
CA GLN A 51 19.90 24.50 1.04
C GLN A 51 19.93 23.97 2.47
N ALA A 52 19.47 22.74 2.70
CA ALA A 52 19.50 22.10 4.01
C ALA A 52 20.92 21.78 4.49
N LEU A 53 21.75 21.26 3.58
CA LEU A 53 23.18 21.04 3.82
C LEU A 53 23.89 22.34 4.20
N ALA A 54 23.57 23.45 3.51
CA ALA A 54 24.15 24.76 3.80
C ALA A 54 23.71 25.35 5.16
N ARG A 55 22.56 24.92 5.69
CA ARG A 55 22.01 25.38 6.98
C ARG A 55 22.52 24.59 8.19
N LYS A 56 23.12 23.41 8.02
CA LYS A 56 23.71 22.69 9.15
C LYS A 56 24.87 23.50 9.73
N PRO A 57 24.88 23.82 11.05
CA PRO A 57 26.00 24.49 11.67
C PRO A 57 27.25 23.63 11.50
N ARG A 58 28.35 24.21 10.99
CA ARG A 58 29.63 23.49 10.89
C ARG A 58 29.97 22.97 12.29
N PRO A 59 30.34 21.68 12.45
CA PRO A 59 30.75 21.18 13.75
C PRO A 59 31.88 22.06 14.27
N SER A 60 31.64 22.72 15.40
CA SER A 60 32.65 23.52 16.09
C SER A 60 33.85 22.63 16.32
N ARG A 61 34.96 22.97 15.66
CA ARG A 61 36.22 22.25 15.68
C ARG A 61 36.81 22.33 17.09
N GLN A 62 36.28 21.55 18.03
CA GLN A 62 36.91 21.41 19.34
C GLN A 62 38.25 20.71 19.13
N LEU A 63 39.31 21.46 19.41
CA LEU A 63 40.69 21.05 19.29
C LEU A 63 41.01 20.07 20.43
N SER A 64 40.64 18.80 20.29
CA SER A 64 41.04 17.76 21.26
C SER A 64 42.40 17.20 20.88
N THR A 65 43.41 17.65 21.64
CA THR A 65 44.66 16.99 22.06
C THR A 65 45.08 15.68 21.39
N LEU A 66 46.35 15.68 20.99
CA LEU A 66 47.21 14.59 20.49
C LEU A 66 46.91 13.21 21.12
N ILE A 67 46.42 12.28 20.29
CA ILE A 67 46.53 10.83 20.52
C ILE A 67 47.07 10.20 19.22
N PRO A 68 48.06 9.29 19.26
CA PRO A 68 48.74 8.78 18.07
C PRO A 68 47.81 8.15 17.02
N ARG A 69 48.07 8.57 15.78
CA ARG A 69 47.55 8.06 14.50
C ARG A 69 48.04 6.62 14.37
N GLU A 70 47.20 5.64 14.09
CA GLU A 70 46.74 5.30 12.74
C GLU A 70 45.67 4.19 12.88
N LYS A 71 44.77 4.06 11.90
CA LYS A 71 43.71 3.04 11.77
C LYS A 71 42.41 3.23 12.57
N ARG A 72 42.34 4.09 13.60
CA ARG A 72 41.04 4.47 14.23
C ARG A 72 40.38 5.70 13.62
N ALA A 73 41.15 6.60 13.01
CA ALA A 73 40.64 7.84 12.40
C ALA A 73 39.78 7.57 11.16
N ALA A 74 40.19 6.65 10.28
CA ALA A 74 39.42 6.30 9.09
C ALA A 74 38.06 5.67 9.44
N LYS A 75 38.00 4.80 10.46
CA LYS A 75 36.76 4.14 10.90
C LYS A 75 35.83 5.07 11.69
N ARG A 76 36.38 6.04 12.44
CA ARG A 76 35.59 7.08 13.13
C ARG A 76 35.10 8.15 12.17
N GLN A 77 35.91 8.54 11.19
CA GLN A 77 35.50 9.47 10.13
C GLN A 77 34.46 8.81 9.25
N GLN A 78 34.61 7.53 8.87
CA GLN A 78 33.58 6.75 8.18
C GLN A 78 32.28 6.67 8.99
N ARG A 79 32.33 6.32 10.28
CA ARG A 79 31.11 6.31 11.13
C ARG A 79 30.48 7.68 11.33
N ALA A 80 31.28 8.74 11.40
CA ALA A 80 30.78 10.10 11.52
C ALA A 80 30.15 10.57 10.20
N THR A 81 30.75 10.25 9.06
CA THR A 81 30.15 10.53 7.74
C THR A 81 28.91 9.68 7.49
N GLU A 82 28.89 8.41 7.93
CA GLU A 82 27.74 7.50 7.81
C GLU A 82 26.56 7.98 8.67
N ALA A 83 26.81 8.38 9.92
CA ALA A 83 25.78 8.98 10.78
C ALA A 83 25.30 10.35 10.25
N GLU A 84 26.21 11.15 9.68
CA GLU A 84 25.87 12.45 9.10
C GLU A 84 25.09 12.32 7.78
N THR A 85 25.31 11.25 7.00
CA THR A 85 24.50 10.88 5.83
C THR A 85 23.14 10.30 6.21
N ASP A 86 23.05 9.50 7.27
CA ASP A 86 21.77 8.95 7.77
C ASP A 86 20.78 10.08 8.15
N ASP A 87 21.25 11.09 8.87
CA ASP A 87 20.41 12.25 9.25
C ASP A 87 19.98 13.12 8.05
N LEU A 88 20.76 13.13 6.95
CA LEU A 88 20.45 13.90 5.74
C LEU A 88 19.56 13.14 4.75
N ASP A 89 19.66 11.82 4.74
CA ASP A 89 18.82 10.97 3.91
C ASP A 89 17.44 10.77 4.57
N GLU A 90 17.36 10.81 5.91
CA GLU A 90 16.08 10.98 6.63
C GLU A 90 15.43 12.35 6.33
N PHE A 91 16.23 13.42 6.23
CA PHE A 91 15.77 14.78 5.96
C PHE A 91 15.33 15.02 4.51
N THR A 92 15.90 14.33 3.52
CA THR A 92 15.66 14.60 2.08
C THR A 92 14.88 13.53 1.35
N GLY A 93 14.70 12.34 1.94
CA GLY A 93 13.94 11.24 1.40
C GLY A 93 14.43 10.66 0.07
N LEU A 94 15.65 11.02 -0.34
CA LEU A 94 16.24 10.59 -1.60
C LEU A 94 17.25 9.47 -1.37
N HIS A 95 16.78 8.28 -0.97
CA HIS A 95 17.64 7.10 -0.98
C HIS A 95 17.89 6.66 -2.43
N ALA A 96 19.09 6.92 -2.93
CA ALA A 96 19.56 6.34 -4.18
C ALA A 96 19.73 4.84 -3.97
N ALA A 97 18.86 4.04 -4.58
CA ALA A 97 18.93 2.59 -4.49
C ALA A 97 20.23 2.08 -5.15
N ASN A 98 21.28 1.84 -4.37
CA ASN A 98 22.39 0.99 -4.80
C ASN A 98 21.91 -0.47 -4.82
N ASN A 99 22.50 -1.28 -5.70
CA ASN A 99 21.97 -2.57 -6.15
C ASN A 99 21.75 -3.65 -5.06
N ASN A 100 22.20 -3.43 -3.82
CA ASN A 100 21.97 -4.32 -2.67
C ASN A 100 21.06 -3.76 -1.55
N GLN A 101 20.48 -2.56 -1.70
CA GLN A 101 19.77 -1.82 -0.63
C GLN A 101 18.24 -1.82 -0.77
N GLY A 102 17.66 -2.84 -1.41
CA GLY A 102 16.21 -2.89 -1.66
C GLY A 102 15.38 -2.77 -0.38
N THR A 103 15.79 -3.45 0.68
CA THR A 103 15.08 -3.49 1.98
C THR A 103 15.13 -2.16 2.72
N GLU A 104 16.30 -1.54 2.83
CA GLU A 104 16.49 -0.26 3.54
C GLU A 104 15.59 0.85 2.97
N VAL A 105 15.45 0.89 1.64
CA VAL A 105 14.62 1.87 0.93
C VAL A 105 13.14 1.70 1.27
N TYR A 106 12.64 0.47 1.34
CA TYR A 106 11.25 0.20 1.73
C TYR A 106 11.00 0.41 3.22
N GLU A 107 11.96 0.10 4.08
CA GLU A 107 11.87 0.36 5.51
C GLU A 107 11.78 1.85 5.79
N TRP A 108 12.65 2.65 5.17
CA TRP A 108 12.60 4.09 5.28
C TRP A 108 11.27 4.65 4.76
N MET A 109 10.80 4.20 3.59
CA MET A 109 9.48 4.59 3.07
C MET A 109 8.37 4.26 4.05
N GLY A 110 8.40 3.08 4.65
CA GLY A 110 7.45 2.66 5.66
C GLY A 110 7.49 3.56 6.89
N ARG A 111 8.69 3.93 7.38
CA ARG A 111 8.84 4.89 8.50
C ARG A 111 8.31 6.28 8.14
N ALA A 112 8.68 6.80 6.98
CA ALA A 112 8.25 8.11 6.48
C ALA A 112 6.72 8.19 6.36
N MET A 113 6.09 7.17 5.76
CA MET A 113 4.62 7.11 5.65
C MET A 113 3.95 7.06 7.03
N ARG A 114 4.51 6.30 7.98
CA ARG A 114 3.95 6.13 9.33
C ARG A 114 4.06 7.40 10.18
N GLN A 115 5.06 8.24 9.91
CA GLN A 115 5.24 9.55 10.55
C GLN A 115 4.44 10.67 9.85
N SER A 116 3.97 10.43 8.63
CA SER A 116 3.23 11.40 7.83
C SER A 116 1.76 11.44 8.22
N LYS A 117 1.18 12.65 8.33
CA LYS A 117 -0.26 12.82 8.55
C LYS A 117 -1.08 12.51 7.30
N PHE A 118 -0.56 12.89 6.14
CA PHE A 118 -1.23 12.82 4.85
C PHE A 118 -0.36 12.12 3.80
N CYS A 119 -0.99 11.30 2.97
CA CYS A 119 -0.30 10.56 1.91
C CYS A 119 -0.99 10.84 0.58
N LEU A 120 -0.22 11.34 -0.39
CA LEU A 120 -0.73 11.65 -1.71
C LEU A 120 -1.02 10.38 -2.52
N VAL A 121 -2.24 10.27 -3.03
CA VAL A 121 -2.73 9.15 -3.83
C VAL A 121 -3.10 9.65 -5.23
N PRO A 122 -2.10 9.88 -6.09
CA PRO A 122 -2.36 10.21 -7.49
C PRO A 122 -2.79 8.96 -8.27
N PRO A 123 -3.59 9.11 -9.34
CA PRO A 123 -3.98 7.99 -10.20
C PRO A 123 -2.79 7.34 -10.91
N GLY A 124 -2.93 6.05 -11.19
CA GLY A 124 -2.06 5.26 -12.06
C GLY A 124 -2.62 5.23 -13.47
N ASP A 125 -2.61 4.05 -14.10
CA ASP A 125 -3.37 3.81 -15.34
C ASP A 125 -4.89 3.81 -15.06
N THR A 126 -5.27 3.44 -13.83
CA THR A 126 -6.61 3.58 -13.28
C THR A 126 -6.59 4.41 -12.00
N CYS A 127 -7.78 4.81 -11.52
CA CYS A 127 -7.91 5.59 -10.29
C CYS A 127 -7.64 4.80 -9.00
N VAL A 128 -7.90 3.50 -9.03
CA VAL A 128 -7.56 2.61 -7.92
C VAL A 128 -6.06 2.33 -8.00
N THR A 129 -5.33 2.67 -6.95
CA THR A 129 -3.88 2.42 -6.88
C THR A 129 -3.51 1.77 -5.57
N SER A 130 -2.42 0.99 -5.56
CA SER A 130 -1.87 0.42 -4.33
C SER A 130 -1.56 1.49 -3.27
N ARG A 131 -1.31 2.73 -3.69
CA ARG A 131 -1.01 3.87 -2.80
C ARG A 131 -2.13 4.18 -1.82
N LEU A 132 -3.40 3.98 -2.22
CA LEU A 132 -4.53 4.15 -1.29
C LEU A 132 -4.40 3.19 -0.11
N TYR A 133 -4.18 1.92 -0.40
CA TYR A 133 -4.08 0.87 0.61
C TYR A 133 -2.80 0.99 1.44
N SER A 134 -1.68 1.39 0.83
CA SER A 134 -0.44 1.67 1.56
C SER A 134 -0.58 2.86 2.51
N ALA A 135 -1.32 3.91 2.12
CA ALA A 135 -1.61 5.04 3.01
C ALA A 135 -2.44 4.60 4.22
N ILE A 136 -3.52 3.85 3.98
CA ILE A 136 -4.39 3.34 5.04
C ILE A 136 -3.62 2.39 5.98
N SER A 137 -2.82 1.46 5.43
CA SER A 137 -2.04 0.52 6.25
C SER A 137 -0.94 1.19 7.06
N ALA A 138 -0.40 2.31 6.58
CA ALA A 138 0.57 3.12 7.31
C ALA A 138 -0.07 4.07 8.35
N GLY A 139 -1.40 4.18 8.41
CA GLY A 139 -2.08 5.13 9.28
C GLY A 139 -1.99 6.58 8.78
N CYS A 140 -1.87 6.78 7.48
CA CYS A 140 -1.67 8.08 6.84
C CYS A 140 -2.91 8.47 6.04
N ILE A 141 -3.51 9.64 6.31
CA ILE A 141 -4.78 10.06 5.69
C ILE A 141 -4.61 10.18 4.16
N PRO A 142 -5.39 9.44 3.35
CA PRO A 142 -5.23 9.47 1.90
C PRO A 142 -5.72 10.79 1.30
N ILE A 143 -4.88 11.41 0.45
CA ILE A 143 -5.25 12.56 -0.39
C ILE A 143 -5.47 12.06 -1.82
N VAL A 144 -6.72 11.93 -2.23
CA VAL A 144 -7.12 11.32 -3.50
C VAL A 144 -7.21 12.38 -4.59
N LEU A 145 -6.47 12.18 -5.68
CA LEU A 145 -6.45 13.08 -6.86
C LEU A 145 -7.14 12.47 -8.09
N CYS A 146 -8.14 11.59 -7.89
CA CYS A 146 -9.00 11.12 -8.97
C CYS A 146 -10.48 11.31 -8.62
N ASP A 147 -11.18 12.02 -9.50
CA ASP A 147 -12.61 12.35 -9.37
C ASP A 147 -13.51 11.11 -9.41
N MET A 148 -13.13 10.09 -10.18
CA MET A 148 -13.92 8.87 -10.38
C MET A 148 -13.74 7.81 -9.28
N LEU A 149 -12.84 8.02 -8.30
CA LEU A 149 -12.60 7.02 -7.26
C LEU A 149 -13.72 7.04 -6.20
N HIS A 150 -14.40 5.92 -5.99
CA HIS A 150 -15.48 5.76 -5.00
C HIS A 150 -15.14 4.80 -3.84
N GLY A 151 -14.05 4.03 -3.97
CA GLY A 151 -13.61 3.06 -2.96
C GLY A 151 -14.15 1.65 -3.28
N ALA A 152 -13.39 0.60 -2.97
CA ALA A 152 -13.80 -0.77 -3.33
C ALA A 152 -14.84 -1.36 -2.35
N PHE A 153 -14.86 -0.84 -1.12
CA PHE A 153 -15.67 -1.37 0.00
C PHE A 153 -16.64 -0.32 0.54
N GLU A 154 -17.30 0.43 -0.35
CA GLU A 154 -18.17 1.57 -0.03
C GLU A 154 -19.33 1.20 0.91
N LEU A 155 -19.81 -0.04 0.79
CA LEU A 155 -20.90 -0.57 1.62
C LEU A 155 -20.46 -0.84 3.07
N GLN A 156 -19.17 -1.10 3.27
CA GLN A 156 -18.57 -1.45 4.57
C GLN A 156 -17.89 -0.23 5.21
N ALA A 157 -17.30 0.63 4.39
CA ALA A 157 -16.52 1.79 4.81
C ALA A 157 -16.94 3.05 4.03
N ASN A 158 -17.39 4.06 4.77
CA ASN A 158 -17.58 5.39 4.20
C ASN A 158 -16.22 6.08 4.03
N TYR A 159 -15.62 5.97 2.84
CA TYR A 159 -14.31 6.56 2.56
C TYR A 159 -14.27 8.09 2.80
N SER A 160 -15.37 8.79 2.51
CA SER A 160 -15.49 10.25 2.70
C SER A 160 -15.33 10.70 4.15
N SER A 161 -15.51 9.80 5.12
CA SER A 161 -15.28 10.12 6.53
C SER A 161 -13.80 10.21 6.89
N PHE A 162 -12.88 9.74 6.05
CA PHE A 162 -11.45 9.74 6.37
C PHE A 162 -10.53 10.21 5.27
N TRP A 163 -10.78 9.93 3.98
CA TRP A 163 -9.94 10.47 2.91
C TRP A 163 -10.22 11.96 2.67
N VAL A 164 -9.31 12.64 1.98
CA VAL A 164 -9.54 13.97 1.43
C VAL A 164 -9.49 13.84 -0.08
N LYS A 165 -10.61 14.11 -0.75
CA LYS A 165 -10.71 14.02 -2.20
C LYS A 165 -10.59 15.41 -2.80
N VAL A 166 -9.63 15.57 -3.71
CA VAL A 166 -9.30 16.85 -4.33
C VAL A 166 -9.52 16.69 -5.84
N PRO A 167 -10.32 17.57 -6.47
CA PRO A 167 -10.59 17.46 -7.88
C PRO A 167 -9.30 17.48 -8.71
N SER A 168 -9.14 16.52 -9.63
CA SER A 168 -7.91 16.38 -10.42
C SER A 168 -7.60 17.66 -11.19
N ASN A 169 -8.62 18.29 -11.78
CA ASN A 169 -8.44 19.51 -12.55
C ASN A 169 -8.00 20.69 -11.67
N SER A 170 -8.62 20.87 -10.50
CA SER A 170 -8.23 21.91 -9.54
C SER A 170 -6.78 21.74 -9.09
N PHE A 171 -6.36 20.51 -8.78
CA PHE A 171 -4.97 20.22 -8.39
C PHE A 171 -3.96 20.48 -9.52
N ILE A 172 -4.33 20.18 -10.78
CA ILE A 172 -3.46 20.45 -11.94
C ILE A 172 -3.25 21.96 -12.14
N HIS A 173 -4.29 22.76 -11.93
CA HIS A 173 -4.24 24.20 -12.14
C HIS A 173 -3.56 24.94 -10.98
N ASP A 174 -3.85 24.56 -9.74
CA ASP A 174 -3.25 25.15 -8.55
C ASP A 174 -2.88 24.06 -7.53
N PRO A 175 -1.72 23.41 -7.68
CA PRO A 175 -1.27 22.39 -6.74
C PRO A 175 -0.96 22.99 -5.36
N LEU A 176 -0.61 24.27 -5.24
CA LEU A 176 -0.27 24.89 -3.95
C LEU A 176 -1.50 25.09 -3.06
N SER A 177 -2.69 25.29 -3.65
CA SER A 177 -3.95 25.30 -2.90
C SER A 177 -4.14 24.06 -2.03
N LEU A 178 -3.65 22.89 -2.47
CA LEU A 178 -3.69 21.66 -1.69
C LEU A 178 -2.89 21.80 -0.39
N LEU A 179 -1.70 22.38 -0.45
CA LEU A 179 -0.87 22.52 0.76
C LEU A 179 -1.55 23.45 1.77
N ASN A 180 -2.18 24.53 1.30
CA ASN A 180 -2.92 25.44 2.17
C ASN A 180 -4.12 24.73 2.80
N LEU A 181 -4.91 24.00 2.01
CA LEU A 181 -6.02 23.19 2.52
C LEU A 181 -5.58 22.23 3.63
N LEU A 182 -4.45 21.54 3.46
CA LEU A 182 -3.96 20.57 4.45
C LEU A 182 -3.37 21.24 5.70
N ARG A 183 -2.75 22.41 5.56
CA ARG A 183 -2.19 23.19 6.69
C ARG A 183 -3.28 23.87 7.52
N GLU A 184 -4.33 24.34 6.86
CA GLU A 184 -5.46 25.04 7.49
C GLU A 184 -6.51 24.07 8.07
N MET A 185 -6.38 22.77 7.81
CA MET A 185 -7.29 21.76 8.37
C MET A 185 -7.29 21.81 9.91
N PRO A 186 -8.46 22.02 10.55
CA PRO A 186 -8.56 22.04 11.99
C PRO A 186 -8.09 20.73 12.61
N SER A 187 -7.39 20.79 13.75
CA SER A 187 -6.91 19.61 14.47
C SER A 187 -8.03 18.63 14.83
N ALA A 188 -9.23 19.14 15.16
CA ALA A 188 -10.41 18.33 15.43
C ALA A 188 -10.89 17.54 14.20
N GLU A 189 -10.86 18.16 13.02
CA GLU A 189 -11.22 17.47 11.76
C GLU A 189 -10.16 16.42 11.41
N LEU A 190 -8.88 16.78 11.50
CA LEU A 190 -7.77 15.87 11.25
C LEU A 190 -7.86 14.61 12.13
N GLU A 191 -8.07 14.80 13.42
CA GLU A 191 -8.20 13.72 14.40
C GLU A 191 -9.46 12.87 14.15
N ALA A 192 -10.58 13.49 13.76
CA ALA A 192 -11.79 12.77 13.39
C ALA A 192 -11.56 11.87 12.16
N ARG A 193 -10.90 12.40 11.12
CA ARG A 193 -10.56 11.65 9.90
C ARG A 193 -9.62 10.50 10.21
N PHE A 194 -8.56 10.76 11.00
CA PHE A 194 -7.61 9.74 11.41
C PHE A 194 -8.30 8.61 12.19
N ARG A 195 -9.14 8.95 13.17
CA ARG A 195 -9.90 7.96 13.96
C ARG A 195 -10.82 7.10 13.10
N GLN A 196 -11.52 7.70 12.13
CA GLN A 196 -12.36 6.97 11.20
C GLN A 196 -11.54 6.05 10.30
N MET A 197 -10.38 6.50 9.81
CA MET A 197 -9.48 5.68 9.01
C MET A 197 -9.03 4.44 9.77
N VAL A 198 -8.52 4.61 11.00
CA VAL A 198 -8.04 3.50 11.83
C VAL A 198 -9.17 2.51 12.12
N ARG A 199 -10.37 3.01 12.42
CA ARG A 199 -11.55 2.17 12.69
C ARG A 199 -11.98 1.34 11.48
N ARG A 200 -11.84 1.89 10.26
CA ARG A 200 -12.28 1.25 9.01
C ARG A 200 -11.17 0.53 8.25
N ALA A 201 -9.93 0.66 8.69
CA ALA A 201 -8.79 0.01 8.04
C ALA A 201 -8.97 -1.53 7.93
N PRO A 202 -9.47 -2.28 8.92
CA PRO A 202 -9.69 -3.72 8.76
C PRO A 202 -10.74 -4.06 7.70
N ASP A 203 -11.83 -3.28 7.65
CA ASP A 203 -12.90 -3.44 6.65
C ASP A 203 -12.36 -3.23 5.22
N VAL A 204 -11.44 -2.28 5.05
CA VAL A 204 -10.87 -1.91 3.73
C VAL A 204 -9.68 -2.78 3.32
N LEU A 205 -8.84 -3.20 4.27
CA LEU A 205 -7.60 -3.93 3.98
C LEU A 205 -7.79 -5.45 3.94
N PHE A 206 -8.68 -5.97 4.79
CA PHE A 206 -8.85 -7.42 4.99
C PHE A 206 -10.27 -7.90 4.70
N ASP A 207 -11.19 -7.00 4.35
CA ASP A 207 -12.62 -7.30 4.15
C ASP A 207 -13.23 -8.07 5.36
N GLU A 208 -12.82 -7.69 6.58
CA GLU A 208 -13.21 -8.40 7.81
C GLU A 208 -14.73 -8.46 8.00
N THR A 209 -15.45 -7.41 7.58
CA THR A 209 -16.91 -7.40 7.62
C THR A 209 -17.53 -8.57 6.87
N ARG A 210 -17.00 -8.92 5.68
CA ARG A 210 -17.50 -10.07 4.92
C ARG A 210 -17.07 -11.39 5.54
N ALA A 211 -15.83 -11.49 5.99
CA ALA A 211 -15.35 -12.68 6.70
C ALA A 211 -16.26 -13.03 7.89
N ARG A 212 -16.63 -12.03 8.71
CA ARG A 212 -17.55 -12.22 9.85
C ARG A 212 -18.98 -12.56 9.43
N THR A 213 -19.49 -12.00 8.34
CA THR A 213 -20.84 -12.35 7.85
C THR A 213 -20.88 -13.74 7.22
N ASP A 214 -19.83 -14.14 6.52
CA ASP A 214 -19.73 -15.46 5.90
C ASP A 214 -19.54 -16.55 6.98
N GLU A 215 -18.78 -16.28 8.04
CA GLU A 215 -18.73 -17.16 9.22
C GLU A 215 -20.10 -17.31 9.90
N ARG A 216 -20.86 -16.21 10.05
CA ARG A 216 -22.21 -16.26 10.63
C ARG A 216 -23.18 -17.02 9.73
N ARG A 217 -23.09 -16.83 8.42
CA ARG A 217 -23.90 -17.59 7.43
C ARG A 217 -23.54 -19.07 7.44
N ALA A 218 -22.26 -19.40 7.41
CA ALA A 218 -21.78 -20.78 7.53
C ALA A 218 -22.30 -21.43 8.82
N ARG A 219 -22.24 -20.72 9.96
CA ARG A 219 -22.78 -21.20 11.24
C ARG A 219 -24.31 -21.37 11.22
N SER A 220 -25.05 -20.45 10.60
CA SER A 220 -26.51 -20.59 10.49
C SER A 220 -26.91 -21.72 9.55
N ASP A 221 -26.19 -21.91 8.44
CA ASP A 221 -26.42 -23.00 7.50
C ASP A 221 -26.08 -24.35 8.14
N GLU A 222 -25.01 -24.41 8.94
CA GLU A 222 -24.65 -25.60 9.71
C GLU A 222 -25.68 -25.91 10.82
N THR A 223 -26.24 -24.88 11.46
CA THR A 223 -27.32 -25.06 12.44
C THR A 223 -28.60 -25.57 11.76
N ARG A 224 -28.88 -25.12 10.53
CA ARG A 224 -30.02 -25.56 9.72
C ARG A 224 -29.82 -26.96 9.13
N ALA A 225 -28.57 -27.36 8.89
CA ALA A 225 -28.22 -28.67 8.35
C ALA A 225 -28.16 -29.78 9.41
N ARG A 226 -28.29 -29.47 10.72
CA ARG A 226 -28.51 -30.50 11.74
C ARG A 226 -29.91 -31.08 11.57
N PRO A 227 -30.06 -32.38 11.27
CA PRO A 227 -31.37 -33.01 11.34
C PRO A 227 -31.83 -33.00 12.80
N ASP A 228 -33.10 -32.64 13.01
CA ASP A 228 -33.78 -32.78 14.31
C ASP A 228 -33.82 -34.27 14.69
N GLU A 229 -32.87 -34.73 15.51
CA GLU A 229 -32.86 -36.12 16.02
C GLU A 229 -33.95 -36.38 17.06
N THR A 230 -34.81 -35.41 17.38
CA THR A 230 -35.79 -35.58 18.47
C THR A 230 -37.08 -36.29 18.09
N HIS A 231 -37.39 -36.52 16.81
CA HIS A 231 -38.60 -37.27 16.42
C HIS A 231 -38.36 -38.30 15.30
N ALA A 232 -37.66 -39.39 15.62
CA ALA A 232 -37.72 -40.62 14.83
C ALA A 232 -38.10 -41.80 15.73
N ARG A 233 -39.40 -42.03 15.92
CA ARG A 233 -39.91 -43.35 16.33
C ARG A 233 -39.58 -44.33 15.21
N PRO A 234 -39.02 -45.52 15.47
CA PRO A 234 -38.78 -46.49 14.42
C PRO A 234 -40.09 -47.17 14.06
N ASP A 235 -40.81 -46.64 13.07
CA ASP A 235 -41.96 -47.34 12.50
C ASP A 235 -41.48 -48.37 11.47
N LYS A 236 -41.59 -49.65 11.85
CA LYS A 236 -41.10 -50.82 11.11
C LYS A 236 -42.04 -51.18 9.95
N THR A 237 -42.38 -50.26 9.05
CA THR A 237 -43.14 -50.60 7.84
C THR A 237 -42.86 -49.66 6.67
N ARG A 238 -41.64 -49.70 6.11
CA ARG A 238 -41.45 -49.42 4.66
C ARG A 238 -40.14 -49.99 4.10
N SER A 239 -39.99 -51.31 4.21
CA SER A 239 -39.07 -52.06 3.34
C SER A 239 -39.67 -52.10 1.92
N ARG A 240 -39.14 -51.26 1.02
CA ARG A 240 -39.08 -51.39 -0.46
C ARG A 240 -39.04 -50.01 -1.14
N ALA A 241 -37.91 -49.31 -1.00
CA ALA A 241 -37.51 -48.25 -1.93
C ALA A 241 -35.99 -47.97 -1.89
N GLY A 242 -35.19 -48.95 -1.46
CA GLY A 242 -33.75 -48.78 -1.18
C GLY A 242 -32.79 -49.54 -2.10
N THR A 243 -33.28 -50.20 -3.16
CA THR A 243 -32.42 -51.07 -3.99
C THR A 243 -32.10 -50.52 -5.37
N ASN A 244 -32.71 -49.41 -5.81
CA ASN A 244 -32.42 -48.84 -7.13
C ASN A 244 -31.39 -47.69 -7.12
N PHE A 245 -31.12 -47.05 -5.98
CA PHE A 245 -30.18 -45.92 -5.92
C PHE A 245 -28.71 -46.37 -5.87
N LEU A 246 -28.42 -47.52 -5.24
CA LEU A 246 -27.06 -48.06 -5.13
C LEU A 246 -26.57 -48.74 -6.43
N LEU A 247 -27.48 -49.12 -7.34
CA LEU A 247 -27.12 -49.65 -8.66
C LEU A 247 -26.78 -48.55 -9.68
N GLU A 248 -27.34 -47.35 -9.55
CA GLU A 248 -27.01 -46.22 -10.45
C GLU A 248 -25.70 -45.52 -10.05
N ALA A 249 -25.41 -45.40 -8.75
CA ALA A 249 -24.16 -44.80 -8.26
C ALA A 249 -22.91 -45.63 -8.63
N SER A 250 -23.03 -46.96 -8.69
CA SER A 250 -21.95 -47.87 -9.08
C SER A 250 -21.67 -47.84 -10.59
N ARG A 251 -22.70 -47.66 -11.43
CA ARG A 251 -22.55 -47.47 -12.89
C ARG A 251 -21.89 -46.14 -13.26
N CYS A 252 -22.19 -45.07 -12.53
CA CYS A 252 -21.57 -43.77 -12.78
C CYS A 252 -20.06 -43.76 -12.44
N LYS A 253 -19.65 -44.50 -11.40
CA LYS A 253 -18.24 -44.64 -11.02
C LYS A 253 -17.44 -45.46 -12.05
N GLN A 254 -17.98 -46.58 -12.55
CA GLN A 254 -17.35 -47.35 -13.63
C GLN A 254 -17.19 -46.53 -14.93
N ALA A 255 -18.19 -45.72 -15.30
CA ALA A 255 -18.12 -44.89 -16.51
C ALA A 255 -17.10 -43.73 -16.41
N LEU A 256 -16.77 -43.27 -15.21
CA LEU A 256 -15.73 -42.26 -14.97
C LEU A 256 -14.32 -42.86 -14.97
N ASP A 257 -14.16 -44.06 -14.40
CA ASP A 257 -12.88 -44.77 -14.38
C ASP A 257 -12.46 -45.23 -15.79
N GLU A 258 -13.41 -45.66 -16.65
CA GLU A 258 -13.12 -45.99 -18.05
C GLU A 258 -12.72 -44.77 -18.91
N ARG A 259 -13.27 -43.58 -18.65
CA ARG A 259 -12.86 -42.34 -19.34
C ARG A 259 -11.46 -41.89 -18.91
N HIS A 260 -11.13 -42.05 -17.63
CA HIS A 260 -9.78 -41.75 -17.12
C HIS A 260 -8.72 -42.73 -17.64
N ALA A 261 -9.07 -43.99 -17.86
CA ALA A 261 -8.18 -44.99 -18.47
C ALA A 261 -7.89 -44.69 -19.95
N ARG A 262 -8.90 -44.21 -20.71
CA ARG A 262 -8.73 -43.84 -22.14
C ARG A 262 -7.93 -42.54 -22.33
N SER A 263 -7.93 -41.62 -21.38
CA SER A 263 -7.16 -40.37 -21.48
C SER A 263 -5.65 -40.54 -21.22
N LYS A 264 -5.22 -41.68 -20.67
CA LYS A 264 -3.80 -41.99 -20.40
C LYS A 264 -3.12 -42.83 -21.49
N ALA A 265 -3.84 -43.19 -22.56
CA ALA A 265 -3.34 -43.97 -23.68
C ALA A 265 -3.25 -43.14 -24.98
N PHE A 266 -2.54 -42.00 -24.94
CA PHE A 266 -2.09 -41.30 -26.15
C PHE A 266 -0.57 -41.45 -26.30
N PRO A 267 -0.07 -42.08 -27.37
CA PRO A 267 1.36 -42.27 -27.59
C PRO A 267 2.03 -40.96 -28.00
N LYS A 268 3.18 -40.66 -27.37
CA LYS A 268 4.13 -39.66 -27.86
C LYS A 268 4.65 -40.10 -29.24
N GLN A 269 4.22 -39.44 -30.31
CA GLN A 269 4.92 -39.50 -31.58
C GLN A 269 5.94 -38.37 -31.68
N ARG A 270 7.18 -38.78 -31.97
CA ARG A 270 8.31 -37.95 -32.37
C ARG A 270 8.07 -37.43 -33.78
N GLY A 271 8.45 -36.18 -34.00
CA GLY A 271 8.65 -35.52 -35.29
C GLY A 271 9.55 -34.33 -35.04
#